data_AF-A0A1J3E7M2-F1
#
_entry.id   AF-A0A1J3E7M2-F1
#
_cell.length_a   1.000
_cell.length_b   1.000
_cell.length_c   1.000
_cell.angle_alpha   90.00
_cell.angle_beta   90.00
_cell.angle_gamma   90.00
#
_symmetry.space_group_name_H-M   'P 1'
#
loop_
_entity.id
_entity.type
_entity.pdbx_description
1 polymer ?
#
loop_
_entity_poly.entity_id
_entity_poly.type
_entity_poly.pdbx_seq_one_letter_code
_entity_poly.pdbx_strand_id
1 'polypeptide(L)' 'PKQHPWSVMLEEYTKYKAGDLKECVGMIHDLYLSRKGPALQAIREKYKQHKFKCVAMMPVSPELPLTFYEDVNI' A
#
# COMPACT_ATOMS: atom_id res chain seq x y z
N PRO A 1 -8.04 4.56 9.65
CA PRO A 1 -7.97 3.17 10.20
C PRO A 1 -7.99 3.22 11.73
N LYS A 2 -8.51 2.20 12.42
CA LYS A 2 -8.50 2.12 13.90
C LYS A 2 -7.19 1.58 14.47
N GLN A 3 -6.33 1.00 13.64
CA GLN A 3 -5.06 0.38 14.02
C GLN A 3 -3.97 0.77 13.01
N HIS A 4 -2.72 0.75 13.45
CA HIS A 4 -1.56 1.01 12.60
C HIS A 4 -1.43 -0.07 11.50
N PRO A 5 -1.20 0.31 10.23
CA PRO A 5 -1.20 -0.65 9.11
C PRO A 5 -0.04 -1.65 9.15
N TRP A 6 1.08 -1.27 9.78
CA TRP A 6 2.20 -2.17 10.06
C TRP A 6 2.19 -2.51 11.55
N SER A 7 1.87 -3.74 11.93
CA SER A 7 1.73 -4.11 13.35
C SER A 7 3.07 -4.52 13.98
N VAL A 8 3.18 -4.45 15.31
CA VAL A 8 4.34 -4.95 16.08
C VAL A 8 4.67 -6.40 15.69
N MET A 9 3.64 -7.24 15.53
CA MET A 9 3.80 -8.62 15.11
C MET A 9 4.50 -8.73 13.74
N LEU A 10 4.12 -7.90 12.76
CA LEU A 10 4.77 -7.91 11.44
C LEU A 10 6.23 -7.47 11.53
N GLU A 11 6.52 -6.44 12.33
CA GLU A 11 7.90 -6.01 12.60
C GLU A 11 8.72 -7.13 13.27
N GLU A 12 8.16 -7.83 14.26
CA GLU A 12 8.85 -8.93 14.93
C GLU A 12 9.18 -10.11 14.00
N TYR A 13 8.25 -10.48 13.11
CA TYR A 13 8.46 -11.61 12.19
C TYR A 13 9.36 -11.26 11.00
N THR A 14 9.21 -10.06 10.45
CA THR A 14 9.94 -9.67 9.22
C THR A 14 11.24 -8.91 9.50
N LYS A 15 11.40 -8.39 10.72
CA LYS A 15 12.50 -7.51 11.16
C LYS A 15 12.56 -6.16 10.44
N TYR A 16 11.53 -5.80 9.66
CA TYR A 16 11.39 -4.48 9.05
C TYR A 16 10.54 -3.57 9.92
N LYS A 17 11.05 -2.36 10.17
CA LYS A 17 10.27 -1.27 10.75
C LYS A 17 9.35 -0.65 9.70
N ALA A 18 8.32 0.05 10.16
CA ALA A 18 7.43 0.79 9.28
C ALA A 18 8.20 1.82 8.41
N GLY A 19 9.21 2.47 8.99
CA GLY A 19 10.10 3.40 8.29
C GLY A 19 10.91 2.77 7.15
N ASP A 20 11.36 1.52 7.31
CA ASP A 20 12.15 0.81 6.29
C ASP A 20 11.34 0.58 5.00
N LEU A 21 10.02 0.44 5.14
CA LEU A 21 9.10 0.18 4.04
C LEU A 21 8.69 1.44 3.28
N LYS A 22 9.05 2.63 3.78
CA LYS A 22 8.53 3.92 3.30
C LYS A 22 8.69 4.12 1.80
N GLU A 23 9.90 3.88 1.28
CA GLU A 23 10.19 4.05 -0.14
C GLU A 23 9.42 3.05 -1.02
N CYS A 24 9.43 1.78 -0.64
CA CYS A 24 8.75 0.70 -1.36
C CYS A 24 7.22 0.93 -1.40
N VAL A 25 6.62 1.26 -0.26
CA VAL A 25 5.20 1.57 -0.15
C VAL A 25 4.85 2.80 -0.99
N GLY A 26 5.69 3.84 -0.99
CA GLY A 26 5.51 5.02 -1.83
C GLY A 26 5.51 4.69 -3.31
N MET A 27 6.44 3.85 -3.77
CA MET A 27 6.46 3.38 -5.16
C MET A 27 5.21 2.59 -5.54
N ILE A 28 4.75 1.69 -4.67
CA ILE A 28 3.51 0.91 -4.89
C ILE A 28 2.29 1.85 -4.94
N HIS A 29 2.24 2.88 -4.09
CA HIS A 29 1.15 3.86 -4.06
C HIS A 29 1.11 4.72 -5.33
N ASP A 30 2.26 5.18 -5.81
CA ASP A 30 2.38 5.88 -7.09
C ASP A 30 1.94 5.00 -8.27
N LEU A 31 2.33 3.72 -8.24
CA LEU A 31 1.90 2.74 -9.23
C LEU A 31 0.39 2.57 -9.19
N TYR A 32 -0.25 2.50 -8.00
CA TYR A 32 -1.70 2.37 -7.86
C TYR A 32 -2.45 3.63 -8.36
N LEU A 33 -1.93 4.82 -8.07
CA LEU A 33 -2.50 6.09 -8.53
C LEU A 33 -2.30 6.38 -10.02
N SER A 34 -1.61 5.50 -10.75
CA SER A 34 -1.25 5.69 -12.16
C SER A 34 -0.34 6.91 -12.39
N ARG A 35 0.31 7.43 -11.33
CA ARG A 35 1.34 8.47 -11.46
C ARG A 35 2.59 7.92 -12.15
N LYS A 36 2.82 6.61 -11.99
CA LYS A 36 3.87 5.82 -12.65
C LYS A 36 3.27 4.58 -13.29
N GLY A 37 3.94 4.05 -14.32
CA GLY A 37 3.57 2.78 -14.94
C GLY A 37 2.33 2.80 -15.85
N PRO A 38 2.27 3.67 -16.88
CA PRO A 38 1.18 3.66 -17.86
C PRO A 38 1.05 2.32 -18.61
N ALA A 39 2.11 1.50 -18.62
CA ALA A 39 2.14 0.18 -19.25
C ALA A 39 1.39 -0.93 -18.48
N LEU A 40 0.93 -0.68 -17.24
CA LEU A 40 0.29 -1.72 -16.40
C LEU A 40 -1.23 -1.84 -16.61
N GLN A 41 -1.78 -1.36 -17.73
CA GLN A 41 -3.22 -1.39 -18.01
C GLN A 41 -3.79 -2.81 -17.99
N ALA A 42 -3.10 -3.78 -18.58
CA ALA A 42 -3.59 -5.17 -18.61
C ALA A 42 -3.80 -5.76 -17.20
N ILE A 43 -2.91 -5.42 -16.25
CA ILE A 43 -3.04 -5.84 -14.85
C ILE A 43 -4.22 -5.10 -14.19
N ARG A 44 -4.36 -3.79 -14.41
CA ARG A 44 -5.50 -3.03 -13.89
C ARG A 44 -6.83 -3.60 -14.36
N GLU A 45 -6.99 -3.81 -15.66
CA GLU A 45 -8.22 -4.37 -16.23
C GLU A 45 -8.52 -5.77 -15.69
N LYS A 46 -7.50 -6.61 -15.51
CA LYS A 46 -7.66 -7.91 -14.83
C LYS A 46 -8.27 -7.74 -13.44
N TYR A 47 -7.71 -6.87 -12.60
CA TYR A 47 -8.16 -6.70 -11.21
C TYR A 47 -9.41 -5.79 -11.03
N LYS A 48 -9.95 -5.23 -12.12
CA LYS A 48 -11.28 -4.61 -12.15
C LYS A 48 -12.41 -5.63 -12.27
N GLN A 49 -12.12 -6.86 -12.70
CA GLN A 49 -13.14 -7.90 -12.87
C GLN A 49 -13.73 -8.34 -11.53
N HIS A 50 -15.02 -8.69 -11.53
CA HIS A 50 -15.75 -9.15 -10.33
C HIS A 50 -15.11 -10.39 -9.67
N LYS A 51 -14.46 -11.25 -10.45
CA LYS A 51 -13.68 -12.41 -9.94
C LYS A 51 -12.62 -11.99 -8.91
N PHE A 52 -12.06 -10.78 -9.05
CA PHE A 52 -11.08 -10.21 -8.13
C PHE A 52 -11.71 -9.14 -7.22
N LYS A 53 -13.03 -9.16 -7.05
CA LYS A 53 -13.78 -8.21 -6.20
C LYS A 53 -13.52 -6.75 -6.55
N CYS A 54 -13.19 -6.46 -7.81
CA CYS A 54 -12.99 -5.10 -8.31
C CYS A 54 -11.93 -4.29 -7.53
N VAL A 55 -10.92 -4.96 -6.94
CA VAL A 55 -9.94 -4.30 -6.05
C VAL A 55 -9.16 -3.17 -6.72
N ALA A 56 -8.98 -3.20 -8.04
CA ALA A 56 -8.35 -2.10 -8.78
C ALA A 56 -9.22 -0.85 -8.92
N MET A 57 -10.50 -0.91 -8.52
CA MET A 57 -11.42 0.23 -8.49
C MET A 57 -11.62 0.80 -7.08
N MET A 58 -10.94 0.26 -6.07
CA MET A 58 -11.08 0.77 -4.71
C MET A 58 -10.58 2.22 -4.63
N PRO A 59 -11.31 3.11 -3.95
CA PRO A 59 -10.85 4.47 -3.75
C PRO A 59 -9.57 4.44 -2.91
N VAL A 60 -8.55 5.17 -3.36
CA VAL A 60 -7.31 5.36 -2.62
C VAL A 60 -7.17 6.83 -2.26
N SER A 61 -6.60 7.10 -1.09
CA SER A 61 -6.23 8.46 -0.73
C SER A 61 -5.06 8.93 -1.62
N PRO A 62 -5.05 10.19 -2.09
CA PRO A 62 -3.98 10.71 -2.94
C PRO A 62 -2.63 10.81 -2.22
N GLU A 63 -2.62 10.78 -0.89
CA GLU A 63 -1.43 10.85 -0.05
C GLU A 63 -1.52 9.80 1.06
N LEU A 64 -0.36 9.28 1.47
CA LEU A 64 -0.26 8.38 2.61
C LEU A 64 0.10 9.19 3.86
N PRO A 65 -0.60 8.99 4.99
CA PRO A 65 -0.25 9.64 6.24
C PRO A 65 1.17 9.29 6.66
N LEU A 66 1.96 10.30 7.06
CA LEU A 66 3.33 10.07 7.56
C LEU A 66 3.35 9.18 8.80
N THR A 67 2.26 9.19 9.58
CA THR A 67 2.05 8.35 10.75
C THR A 67 2.04 6.85 10.43
N PHE A 68 1.94 6.44 9.16
CA PHE A 68 2.03 5.03 8.77
C PHE A 68 3.46 4.47 8.80
N TYR A 69 4.45 5.36 8.85
CA TYR A 69 5.87 5.03 8.85
C TYR A 69 6.52 5.23 10.22
N GLU A 70 5.73 5.63 11.22
CA GLU A 70 6.19 5.76 12.60
C GLU A 70 6.27 4.36 13.24
N ASP A 71 7.25 4.18 14.12
CA ASP A 71 7.39 2.94 14.87
C ASP A 71 6.14 2.73 15.74
N VAL A 72 5.65 1.49 15.80
CA VAL A 72 4.53 1.16 16.68
C VAL A 72 5.07 1.12 18.10
N ASN A 73 4.97 2.26 18.81
CA ASN A 73 5.29 2.32 20.23
C ASN A 73 4.37 1.34 20.97
N ILE A 74 4.98 0.35 21.62
CA ILE A 74 4.34 -0.54 22.59
C ILE A 74 4.02 0.25 23.85
#